data_AF-A0A3P6CU89-F1
#
_entry.id   AF-A0A3P6CU89-F1
#
_cell.length_a   1.000
_cell.length_b   1.000
_cell.length_c   1.000
_cell.angle_alpha   90.00
_cell.angle_beta   90.00
_cell.angle_gamma   90.00
#
_symmetry.space_group_name_H-M   'P 1'
#
loop_
_entity.id
_entity.type
_entity.pdbx_description
1 polymer ?
#
loop_
_entity_poly.entity_id
_entity_poly.type
_entity_poly.pdbx_seq_one_letter_code
_entity_poly.pdbx_strand_id
1 'polypeptide(L)'
;MLKLHREFSMKYVVDPGFSKMKPYNPRTGMESLLFTPISKASATQRAGRAGRTSAGKCYRLYTAFNYKNDLEESTVPEVQRTNLASVVGELTKAGRRMAEFPLDPMLSKMIVVSDKYKCSDEVISIAAMLSVGGSVFYRPKDKQVHADNARMNFHVGNVGDHIALLKVYSSWKETNYSTQWCYENYVQVRSMKRARDIRDQLEGLVERVEIEIS
;
A
#
# COMPACT_ATOMS: atom_id res chain seq x y z
N MET A 1 16.46 11.19 40.20
CA MET A 1 16.24 10.78 38.80
C MET A 1 15.33 9.54 38.77
N LEU A 2 14.01 9.72 38.96
CA LEU A 2 13.03 8.62 38.89
C LEU A 2 12.36 8.65 37.52
N LYS A 3 12.73 7.71 36.63
CA LYS A 3 12.00 7.47 35.38
C LYS A 3 10.63 6.88 35.75
N LEU A 4 9.59 7.71 35.73
CA LEU A 4 8.20 7.25 35.62
C LEU A 4 8.04 6.57 34.25
N HIS A 5 8.34 5.28 34.17
CA HIS A 5 7.80 4.43 33.10
C HIS A 5 6.29 4.36 33.30
N ARG A 6 5.55 5.27 32.66
CA ARG A 6 4.11 5.05 32.46
C ARG A 6 3.96 3.80 31.61
N GLU A 7 3.64 2.68 32.24
CA GLU A 7 3.20 1.47 31.55
C GLU A 7 1.87 1.77 30.85
N PHE A 8 1.95 2.18 29.57
CA PHE A 8 0.78 2.30 28.72
C PHE A 8 0.24 0.90 28.42
N SER A 9 -0.62 0.39 29.30
CA SER A 9 -1.31 -0.87 29.10
C SER A 9 -2.76 -0.63 28.68
N MET A 10 -3.12 -1.13 27.51
CA MET A 10 -4.52 -1.13 27.07
C MET A 10 -5.34 -1.99 28.03
N LYS A 11 -6.38 -1.41 28.64
CA LYS A 11 -7.31 -2.13 29.55
C LYS A 11 -8.58 -2.63 28.84
N TYR A 12 -8.86 -2.08 27.65
CA TYR A 12 -10.08 -2.34 26.90
C TYR A 12 -9.75 -2.64 25.45
N VAL A 13 -10.41 -3.67 24.90
CA VAL A 13 -10.36 -4.03 23.48
C VAL A 13 -11.79 -4.08 22.96
N VAL A 14 -12.05 -3.45 21.82
CA VAL A 14 -13.29 -3.61 21.05
C VAL A 14 -12.93 -4.43 19.82
N ASP A 15 -13.51 -5.62 19.71
CA ASP A 15 -13.23 -6.56 18.62
C ASP A 15 -14.44 -6.68 17.69
N PRO A 16 -14.40 -6.08 16.49
CA PRO A 16 -15.47 -6.21 15.51
C PRO A 16 -15.50 -7.59 14.83
N GLY A 17 -14.48 -8.43 15.00
CA GLY A 17 -14.44 -9.77 14.38
C GLY A 17 -13.97 -9.80 12.92
N PHE A 18 -13.48 -8.68 12.38
CA PHE A 18 -13.01 -8.59 10.99
C PHE A 18 -11.54 -8.17 10.87
N SER A 19 -10.93 -8.53 9.74
CA SER A 19 -9.62 -8.04 9.30
C SER A 19 -9.61 -7.83 7.79
N LYS A 20 -8.80 -6.88 7.33
CA LYS A 20 -8.54 -6.71 5.90
C LYS A 20 -7.53 -7.79 5.48
N MET A 21 -7.87 -8.58 4.47
CA MET A 21 -6.98 -9.58 3.88
C MET A 21 -7.00 -9.48 2.35
N LYS A 22 -5.91 -9.90 1.70
CA LYS A 22 -5.79 -9.97 0.24
C LYS A 22 -5.76 -11.45 -0.21
N PRO A 23 -6.90 -12.13 -0.35
CA PRO A 23 -6.92 -13.47 -0.93
C PRO A 23 -6.66 -13.43 -2.44
N TYR A 24 -5.86 -14.38 -2.93
CA TYR A 24 -5.68 -14.70 -4.35
C TYR A 24 -6.77 -15.66 -4.83
N ASN A 25 -7.39 -15.34 -5.98
CA ASN A 25 -8.32 -16.22 -6.66
C ASN A 25 -7.63 -16.89 -7.86
N PRO A 26 -7.38 -18.21 -7.85
CA PRO A 26 -6.65 -18.89 -8.92
C PRO A 26 -7.42 -18.98 -10.23
N ARG A 27 -8.77 -18.86 -10.21
CA ARG A 27 -9.59 -18.90 -11.43
C ARG A 27 -9.51 -17.59 -12.20
N THR A 28 -9.48 -16.46 -11.49
CA THR A 28 -9.41 -15.13 -12.12
C THR A 28 -7.98 -14.60 -12.20
N GLY A 29 -7.04 -15.18 -11.47
CA GLY A 29 -5.65 -14.72 -11.40
C GLY A 29 -5.48 -13.39 -10.64
N MET A 30 -6.46 -12.98 -9.84
CA MET A 30 -6.49 -11.66 -9.20
C MET A 30 -6.46 -11.74 -7.67
N GLU A 31 -5.83 -10.74 -7.05
CA GLU A 31 -5.89 -10.48 -5.61
C GLU A 31 -6.78 -9.26 -5.34
N SER A 32 -7.66 -9.36 -4.34
CA SER A 32 -8.57 -8.26 -3.96
C SER A 32 -8.51 -8.04 -2.45
N LEU A 33 -8.48 -6.78 -2.01
CA LEU A 33 -8.53 -6.45 -0.59
C LEU A 33 -9.97 -6.56 -0.07
N LEU A 34 -10.24 -7.56 0.77
CA LEU A 34 -11.57 -7.84 1.31
C LEU A 34 -11.58 -7.75 2.83
N PHE A 35 -12.72 -7.34 3.39
CA PHE A 35 -13.00 -7.53 4.81
C PHE A 35 -13.41 -8.99 5.02
N THR A 36 -12.64 -9.70 5.84
CA THR A 36 -12.85 -11.12 6.13
C THR A 36 -13.01 -11.33 7.63
N PRO A 37 -13.89 -12.25 8.06
CA PRO A 37 -13.95 -12.68 9.45
C PRO A 37 -12.57 -13.14 9.94
N ILE A 38 -12.26 -12.87 11.20
CA ILE A 38 -11.02 -13.34 11.84
C ILE A 38 -11.15 -14.78 12.31
N SER A 39 -10.01 -15.43 12.57
CA SER A 39 -9.99 -16.72 13.24
C SER A 39 -10.21 -16.60 14.76
N LYS A 40 -10.61 -17.69 15.40
CA LYS A 40 -10.69 -17.82 16.87
C LYS A 40 -9.35 -17.53 17.51
N ALA A 41 -8.24 -18.00 16.94
CA ALA A 41 -6.89 -17.67 17.37
C ALA A 41 -6.61 -16.16 17.37
N SER A 42 -7.01 -15.46 16.30
CA SER A 42 -6.86 -13.99 16.20
C SER A 42 -7.74 -13.26 17.22
N ALA A 43 -8.99 -13.68 17.40
CA ALA A 43 -9.90 -13.12 18.42
C ALA A 43 -9.34 -13.27 19.84
N THR A 44 -8.72 -14.43 20.14
CA THR A 44 -8.05 -14.67 21.43
C THR A 44 -6.80 -13.80 21.58
N GLN A 45 -5.98 -13.66 20.53
CA GLN A 45 -4.81 -12.79 20.55
C GLN A 45 -5.21 -11.31 20.76
N ARG A 46 -6.31 -10.85 20.15
CA ARG A 46 -6.87 -9.51 20.34
C ARG A 46 -7.32 -9.30 21.78
N ALA A 47 -8.09 -10.23 22.34
CA ALA A 47 -8.53 -10.18 23.74
C ALA A 47 -7.33 -10.14 24.71
N GLY A 48 -6.28 -10.91 24.44
CA GLY A 48 -5.04 -10.94 25.23
C GLY A 48 -4.29 -9.61 25.29
N ARG A 49 -4.54 -8.66 24.36
CA ARG A 49 -3.94 -7.31 24.43
C ARG A 49 -4.41 -6.52 25.65
N ALA A 50 -5.65 -6.75 26.12
CA ALA A 50 -6.20 -6.11 27.31
C ALA A 50 -5.62 -6.68 28.62
N GLY A 51 -5.01 -7.88 28.56
CA GLY A 51 -4.59 -8.69 29.71
C GLY A 51 -3.13 -8.54 30.12
N ARG A 52 -2.37 -7.61 29.53
CA ARG A 52 -0.89 -7.64 29.59
C ARG A 52 -0.28 -7.25 30.94
N THR A 53 -0.90 -6.37 31.70
CA THR A 53 -0.32 -5.82 32.96
C THR A 53 -1.26 -5.91 34.17
N SER A 54 -2.38 -6.64 34.08
CA SER A 54 -3.62 -5.98 33.74
C SER A 54 -4.83 -6.88 33.69
N ALA A 55 -5.71 -6.98 34.70
CA ALA A 55 -7.07 -7.43 34.39
C ALA A 55 -7.69 -6.40 33.43
N GLY A 56 -8.19 -6.88 32.28
CA GLY A 56 -8.76 -6.04 31.22
C GLY A 56 -10.03 -6.67 30.64
N LYS A 57 -10.76 -5.91 29.81
CA LYS A 57 -12.02 -6.35 29.19
C LYS A 57 -11.94 -6.33 27.67
N CYS A 58 -12.51 -7.35 27.04
CA CYS A 58 -12.67 -7.42 25.59
C CYS A 58 -14.16 -7.45 25.24
N TYR A 59 -14.62 -6.48 24.47
CA TYR A 59 -15.98 -6.38 23.97
C TYR A 59 -16.01 -6.89 22.53
N ARG A 60 -16.60 -8.07 22.32
CA ARG A 60 -16.80 -8.65 20.99
C ARG A 60 -18.13 -8.16 20.42
N LEU A 61 -18.12 -7.61 19.21
CA LEU A 61 -19.33 -7.10 18.54
C LEU A 61 -20.09 -8.20 17.77
N TYR A 62 -19.91 -9.45 18.17
CA TYR A 62 -20.51 -10.65 17.58
C TYR A 62 -20.88 -11.64 18.69
N THR A 63 -21.85 -12.50 18.42
CA THR A 63 -22.40 -13.39 19.45
C THR A 63 -21.46 -14.56 19.78
N ALA A 64 -21.68 -15.19 20.94
CA ALA A 64 -21.00 -16.44 21.27
C ALA A 64 -21.33 -17.57 20.28
N PHE A 65 -22.51 -17.54 19.66
CA PHE A 65 -22.88 -18.46 18.59
C PHE A 65 -22.00 -18.25 17.36
N ASN A 66 -21.88 -17.00 16.87
CA ASN A 66 -21.04 -16.69 15.71
C ASN A 66 -19.58 -17.06 16.00
N TYR A 67 -19.07 -16.76 17.21
CA TYR A 67 -17.71 -17.15 17.61
C TYR A 67 -17.46 -18.65 17.52
N LYS A 68 -18.43 -19.49 17.86
CA LYS A 68 -18.28 -20.95 17.88
C LYS A 68 -18.45 -21.56 16.49
N ASN A 69 -19.45 -21.09 15.73
CA ASN A 69 -19.91 -21.74 14.51
C ASN A 69 -19.39 -21.09 13.22
N ASP A 70 -19.11 -19.78 13.21
CA ASP A 70 -18.78 -19.05 11.98
C ASP A 70 -17.29 -18.74 11.85
N LEU A 71 -16.56 -18.70 12.98
CA LEU A 71 -15.13 -18.40 12.99
C LEU A 71 -14.30 -19.68 12.91
N GLU A 72 -13.39 -19.71 11.94
CA GLU A 72 -12.35 -20.73 11.77
C GLU A 72 -11.38 -20.75 12.95
N GLU A 73 -10.80 -21.91 13.26
CA GLU A 73 -9.88 -22.04 14.40
C GLU A 73 -8.60 -21.21 14.20
N SER A 74 -8.03 -21.28 13.00
CA SER A 74 -6.80 -20.60 12.62
C SER A 74 -6.93 -19.93 11.26
N THR A 75 -6.06 -18.96 10.98
CA THR A 75 -6.04 -18.28 9.69
C THR A 75 -5.23 -19.10 8.71
N VAL A 76 -5.77 -19.32 7.50
CA VAL A 76 -5.05 -20.01 6.41
C VAL A 76 -3.69 -19.34 6.17
N PRO A 77 -2.59 -20.08 6.04
CA PRO A 77 -1.26 -19.52 5.79
C PRO A 77 -1.21 -18.64 4.53
N GLU A 78 -0.33 -17.64 4.54
CA GLU A 78 -0.19 -16.70 3.41
C GLU A 78 0.25 -17.39 2.11
N VAL A 79 1.14 -18.38 2.20
CA VAL A 79 1.62 -19.17 1.05
C VAL A 79 0.49 -19.89 0.28
N GLN A 80 -0.64 -20.17 0.94
CA GLN A 80 -1.82 -20.78 0.29
C GLN A 80 -2.81 -19.73 -0.24
N ARG A 81 -2.53 -18.45 -0.04
CA ARG A 81 -3.44 -17.33 -0.32
C ARG A 81 -2.85 -16.24 -1.21
N THR A 82 -1.60 -16.35 -1.62
CA THR A 82 -0.91 -15.38 -2.48
C THR A 82 -0.47 -16.01 -3.78
N ASN A 83 -0.22 -15.16 -4.79
CA ASN A 83 0.40 -15.62 -6.03
C ASN A 83 1.89 -16.00 -5.80
N LEU A 84 2.25 -17.25 -6.10
CA LEU A 84 3.62 -17.77 -5.95
C LEU A 84 4.50 -17.60 -7.20
N ALA A 85 4.02 -16.92 -8.26
CA ALA A 85 4.79 -16.71 -9.48
C ALA A 85 6.15 -16.01 -9.26
N SER A 86 6.30 -15.25 -8.17
CA SER A 86 7.57 -14.62 -7.79
C SER A 86 8.58 -15.59 -7.14
N VAL A 87 8.17 -16.81 -6.78
CA VAL A 87 8.95 -17.71 -5.90
C VAL A 87 9.53 -18.94 -6.65
N VAL A 88 9.07 -19.26 -7.86
CA VAL A 88 9.37 -20.53 -8.53
C VAL A 88 10.10 -20.33 -9.87
N GLY A 89 11.28 -20.93 -10.04
CA GLY A 89 11.98 -21.08 -11.34
C GLY A 89 13.44 -20.60 -11.38
N GLU A 90 14.12 -20.88 -12.49
CA GLU A 90 15.46 -20.34 -12.77
C GLU A 90 15.39 -18.91 -13.33
N LEU A 91 16.19 -18.00 -12.76
CA LEU A 91 16.17 -16.59 -13.13
C LEU A 91 16.90 -16.32 -14.45
N THR A 92 16.17 -15.81 -15.44
CA THR A 92 16.77 -15.19 -16.64
C THR A 92 17.59 -13.94 -16.27
N LYS A 93 18.45 -13.44 -17.17
CA LYS A 93 19.18 -12.18 -16.96
C LYS A 93 18.24 -11.01 -16.61
N ALA A 94 17.10 -10.92 -17.29
CA ALA A 94 16.07 -9.92 -16.98
C ALA A 94 15.44 -10.17 -15.60
N GLY A 95 15.17 -11.44 -15.25
CA GLY A 95 14.66 -11.81 -13.94
C GLY A 95 15.62 -11.44 -12.80
N ARG A 96 16.94 -11.59 -13.00
CA ARG A 96 17.95 -11.17 -12.01
C ARG A 96 17.91 -9.67 -11.77
N ARG A 97 17.84 -8.85 -12.83
CA ARG A 97 17.68 -7.38 -12.70
C ARG A 97 16.36 -7.02 -12.01
N MET A 98 15.27 -7.72 -12.31
CA MET A 98 13.98 -7.50 -11.66
C MET A 98 14.01 -7.81 -10.16
N ALA A 99 14.74 -8.85 -9.75
CA ALA A 99 14.85 -9.28 -8.35
C ALA A 99 15.55 -8.25 -7.43
N GLU A 100 16.26 -7.28 -8.00
CA GLU A 100 16.90 -6.19 -7.26
C GLU A 100 15.90 -5.13 -6.78
N PHE A 101 14.69 -5.08 -7.35
CA PHE A 101 13.65 -4.13 -6.99
C PHE A 101 12.68 -4.71 -5.97
N PRO A 102 12.36 -3.98 -4.88
CA PRO A 102 11.35 -4.40 -3.89
C PRO A 102 9.92 -4.10 -4.38
N LEU A 103 9.63 -4.42 -5.64
CA LEU A 103 8.35 -4.17 -6.32
C LEU A 103 7.74 -5.49 -6.79
N ASP A 104 6.47 -5.48 -7.19
CA ASP A 104 5.91 -6.62 -7.89
C ASP A 104 6.61 -6.85 -9.25
N PRO A 105 6.55 -8.07 -9.81
CA PRO A 105 7.22 -8.37 -11.07
C PRO A 105 6.79 -7.51 -12.25
N MET A 106 5.54 -7.01 -12.29
CA MET A 106 5.06 -6.20 -13.41
C MET A 106 5.69 -4.81 -13.38
N LEU A 107 5.71 -4.14 -12.22
CA LEU A 107 6.39 -2.85 -12.06
C LEU A 107 7.91 -2.98 -12.23
N SER A 108 8.51 -4.04 -11.70
CA SER A 108 9.95 -4.30 -11.88
C SER A 108 10.29 -4.48 -13.36
N LYS A 109 9.46 -5.21 -14.11
CA LYS A 109 9.65 -5.39 -15.55
C LYS A 109 9.49 -4.07 -16.31
N MET A 110 8.54 -3.22 -15.92
CA MET A 110 8.32 -1.90 -16.50
C MET A 110 9.59 -1.04 -16.38
N ILE A 111 10.21 -0.99 -15.20
CA ILE A 111 11.47 -0.26 -14.96
C ILE A 111 12.62 -0.87 -15.79
N VAL A 112 12.78 -2.20 -15.80
CA VAL A 112 13.88 -2.83 -16.55
C VAL A 112 13.77 -2.62 -18.06
N VAL A 113 12.55 -2.45 -18.59
CA VAL A 113 12.31 -2.25 -20.03
C VAL A 113 12.35 -0.78 -20.44
N SER A 114 12.14 0.17 -19.52
CA SER A 114 12.06 1.60 -19.83
C SER A 114 13.34 2.17 -20.45
N ASP A 115 14.51 1.60 -20.13
CA ASP A 115 15.80 1.93 -20.75
C ASP A 115 15.76 1.85 -22.29
N LYS A 116 15.04 0.85 -22.83
CA LYS A 116 14.90 0.68 -24.28
C LYS A 116 14.09 1.78 -24.94
N TYR A 117 13.18 2.39 -24.17
CA TYR A 117 12.26 3.42 -24.62
C TYR A 117 12.70 4.83 -24.22
N LYS A 118 13.80 4.94 -23.47
CA LYS A 118 14.36 6.20 -22.98
C LYS A 118 13.32 7.04 -22.22
N CYS A 119 12.64 6.39 -21.27
CA CYS A 119 11.61 6.99 -20.41
C CYS A 119 11.72 6.47 -18.97
N SER A 120 12.95 6.26 -18.51
CA SER A 120 13.20 5.65 -17.21
C SER A 120 12.87 6.60 -16.06
N ASP A 121 13.10 7.91 -16.21
CA ASP A 121 12.74 8.90 -15.18
C ASP A 121 11.23 8.94 -14.90
N GLU A 122 10.42 8.94 -15.97
CA GLU A 122 8.96 8.94 -15.86
C GLU A 122 8.47 7.61 -15.28
N VAL A 123 9.03 6.49 -15.75
CA VAL A 123 8.61 5.15 -15.32
C VAL A 123 8.91 4.93 -13.84
N ILE A 124 10.06 5.40 -13.33
CA ILE A 124 10.40 5.32 -11.90
C ILE A 124 9.39 6.16 -11.09
N SER A 125 9.04 7.35 -11.57
CA SER A 125 8.04 8.22 -10.92
C SER A 125 6.65 7.57 -10.89
N ILE A 126 6.21 6.94 -11.98
CA ILE A 126 4.94 6.19 -12.03
C ILE A 126 4.96 4.99 -11.09
N ALA A 127 6.05 4.21 -11.09
CA ALA A 127 6.20 3.05 -10.22
C ALA A 127 6.15 3.45 -8.73
N ALA A 128 6.79 4.57 -8.37
CA ALA A 128 6.75 5.11 -7.03
C ALA A 128 5.34 5.54 -6.61
N MET A 129 4.60 6.23 -7.49
CA MET A 129 3.22 6.65 -7.24
C MET A 129 2.26 5.47 -7.06
N LEU A 130 2.41 4.40 -7.85
CA LEU A 130 1.62 3.17 -7.71
C LEU A 130 1.94 2.41 -6.41
N SER A 131 3.17 2.51 -5.92
CA SER A 131 3.67 1.78 -4.75
C SER A 131 3.31 2.41 -3.39
N VAL A 132 2.72 3.61 -3.37
CA VAL A 132 2.30 4.28 -2.12
C VAL A 132 1.25 3.47 -1.35
N GLY A 133 0.41 2.70 -2.06
CA GLY A 133 -0.63 1.85 -1.49
C GLY A 133 -1.82 2.59 -0.85
N GLY A 134 -1.82 3.92 -0.87
CA GLY A 134 -2.90 4.80 -0.41
C GLY A 134 -3.43 5.67 -1.55
N SER A 135 -4.59 6.30 -1.34
CA SER A 135 -5.13 7.22 -2.34
C SER A 135 -4.24 8.46 -2.46
N VAL A 136 -3.90 8.83 -3.69
CA VAL A 136 -3.17 10.08 -3.99
C VAL A 136 -4.10 11.27 -3.85
N PHE A 137 -5.32 11.15 -4.35
CA PHE A 137 -6.34 12.19 -4.25
C PHE A 137 -7.20 12.01 -3.00
N TYR A 138 -7.74 13.09 -2.44
CA TYR A 138 -8.80 13.03 -1.44
C TYR A 138 -10.00 13.87 -1.88
N ARG A 139 -11.21 13.42 -1.54
CA ARG A 139 -12.47 14.01 -2.04
C ARG A 139 -13.40 14.33 -0.87
N PRO A 140 -13.31 15.53 -0.27
CA PRO A 140 -14.19 15.96 0.82
C PRO A 140 -15.65 15.97 0.36
N LYS A 141 -16.58 15.57 1.23
CA LYS A 141 -18.02 15.46 0.89
C LYS A 141 -18.65 16.81 0.52
N ASP A 142 -18.16 17.88 1.13
CA ASP A 142 -18.58 19.27 0.95
C ASP A 142 -17.92 19.96 -0.26
N LYS A 143 -16.82 19.41 -0.79
CA LYS A 143 -16.03 20.03 -1.87
C LYS A 143 -15.79 19.09 -3.06
N GLN A 144 -16.73 18.17 -3.29
CA GLN A 144 -16.60 17.15 -4.32
C GLN A 144 -16.33 17.73 -5.71
N VAL A 145 -17.11 18.73 -6.14
CA VAL A 145 -16.96 19.37 -7.46
C VAL A 145 -15.58 20.01 -7.64
N HIS A 146 -15.07 20.68 -6.61
CA HIS A 146 -13.74 21.32 -6.64
C HIS A 146 -12.62 20.27 -6.70
N ALA A 147 -12.74 19.18 -5.93
CA ALA A 147 -11.79 18.08 -5.94
C ALA A 147 -11.78 17.34 -7.28
N ASP A 148 -12.95 17.12 -7.87
CA ASP A 148 -13.09 16.47 -9.18
C ASP A 148 -12.50 17.34 -10.29
N ASN A 149 -12.76 18.66 -10.28
CA ASN A 149 -12.15 19.61 -11.22
C ASN A 149 -10.62 19.65 -11.09
N ALA A 150 -10.09 19.72 -9.87
CA ALA A 150 -8.64 19.69 -9.63
C ALA A 150 -8.02 18.39 -10.17
N ARG A 151 -8.69 17.24 -9.97
CA ARG A 151 -8.24 15.96 -10.53
C ARG A 151 -8.25 15.95 -12.06
N MET A 152 -9.27 16.55 -12.69
CA MET A 152 -9.39 16.61 -14.15
C MET A 152 -8.29 17.44 -14.81
N ASN A 153 -7.72 18.42 -14.11
CA ASN A 153 -6.56 19.18 -14.62
C ASN A 153 -5.35 18.27 -14.93
N PHE A 154 -5.17 17.17 -14.20
CA PHE A 154 -4.11 16.19 -14.48
C PHE A 154 -4.45 15.26 -15.66
N HIS A 155 -5.70 15.22 -16.10
CA HIS A 155 -6.18 14.41 -17.22
C HIS A 155 -6.28 15.20 -18.54
N VAL A 156 -5.82 16.46 -18.54
CA VAL A 156 -5.79 17.30 -19.75
C VAL A 156 -5.06 16.58 -20.88
N GLY A 157 -5.68 16.59 -22.07
CA GLY A 157 -5.23 15.80 -23.24
C GLY A 157 -5.83 14.40 -23.32
N ASN A 158 -6.83 14.09 -22.50
CA ASN A 158 -7.49 12.78 -22.42
C ASN A 158 -6.48 11.64 -22.19
N VAL A 159 -5.56 11.86 -21.25
CA VAL A 159 -4.49 10.93 -20.92
C VAL A 159 -4.97 9.85 -19.94
N GLY A 160 -4.30 8.69 -19.95
CA GLY A 160 -4.59 7.62 -19.00
C GLY A 160 -4.12 7.92 -17.57
N ASP A 161 -4.62 7.14 -16.61
CA ASP A 161 -4.36 7.32 -15.17
C ASP A 161 -2.87 7.35 -14.81
N HIS A 162 -2.03 6.51 -15.45
CA HIS A 162 -0.59 6.50 -15.17
C HIS A 162 0.10 7.82 -15.55
N ILE A 163 -0.31 8.43 -16.66
CA ILE A 163 0.20 9.73 -17.08
C ILE A 163 -0.32 10.84 -16.16
N ALA A 164 -1.56 10.72 -15.67
CA ALA A 164 -2.07 11.65 -14.67
C ALA A 164 -1.26 11.58 -13.36
N LEU A 165 -0.87 10.38 -12.90
CA LEU A 165 0.01 10.21 -11.74
C LEU A 165 1.39 10.84 -11.95
N LEU A 166 1.97 10.66 -13.13
CA LEU A 166 3.22 11.32 -13.51
C LEU A 166 3.08 12.84 -13.44
N LYS A 167 2.04 13.41 -14.05
CA LYS A 167 1.78 14.86 -14.02
C LYS A 167 1.63 15.39 -12.61
N VAL A 168 0.90 14.69 -11.73
CA VAL A 168 0.78 15.06 -10.31
C VAL A 168 2.16 15.12 -9.64
N TYR A 169 3.00 14.11 -9.85
CA TYR A 169 4.34 14.06 -9.27
C TYR A 169 5.24 15.17 -9.82
N SER A 170 5.27 15.37 -11.15
CA SER A 170 6.09 16.39 -11.81
C SER A 170 5.67 17.80 -11.41
N SER A 171 4.37 18.14 -11.44
CA SER A 171 3.89 19.44 -10.99
C SER A 171 4.20 19.69 -9.51
N TRP A 172 4.10 18.66 -8.66
CA TRP A 172 4.50 18.80 -7.26
C TRP A 172 6.01 19.03 -7.10
N LYS A 173 6.84 18.31 -7.86
CA LYS A 173 8.30 18.47 -7.90
C LYS A 173 8.71 19.89 -8.33
N GLU A 174 8.07 20.45 -9.35
CA GLU A 174 8.29 21.82 -9.84
C GLU A 174 7.98 22.90 -8.79
N THR A 175 7.03 22.65 -7.89
CA THR A 175 6.74 23.54 -6.76
C THR A 175 7.70 23.40 -5.58
N ASN A 176 8.83 22.70 -5.77
CA ASN A 176 9.74 22.32 -4.70
C ASN A 176 9.05 21.54 -3.58
N TYR A 177 8.18 20.59 -3.96
CA TYR A 177 7.49 19.70 -3.02
C TYR A 177 6.58 20.44 -2.03
N SER A 178 5.91 21.50 -2.49
CA SER A 178 5.07 22.37 -1.67
C SER A 178 3.92 21.58 -1.02
N THR A 179 3.78 21.75 0.29
CA THR A 179 2.63 21.20 1.04
C THR A 179 1.35 21.98 0.72
N GLN A 180 1.47 23.29 0.48
CA GLN A 180 0.34 24.14 0.11
C GLN A 180 -0.27 23.72 -1.24
N TRP A 181 0.59 23.44 -2.22
CA TRP A 181 0.15 22.95 -3.53
C TRP A 181 -0.68 21.67 -3.43
N CYS A 182 -0.30 20.74 -2.54
CA CYS A 182 -1.07 19.52 -2.32
C CYS A 182 -2.50 19.82 -1.80
N TYR A 183 -2.64 20.77 -0.87
CA TYR A 183 -3.96 21.15 -0.36
C TYR A 183 -4.83 21.82 -1.42
N GLU A 184 -4.26 22.69 -2.24
CA GLU A 184 -4.95 23.39 -3.33
C GLU A 184 -5.43 22.42 -4.42
N ASN A 185 -4.66 21.34 -4.67
CA ASN A 185 -4.96 20.36 -5.71
C ASN A 185 -5.65 19.08 -5.18
N TYR A 186 -6.11 19.07 -3.93
CA TYR A 186 -6.78 17.92 -3.31
C TYR A 186 -5.93 16.63 -3.33
N VAL A 187 -4.62 16.78 -3.17
CA VAL A 187 -3.62 15.70 -3.14
C VAL A 187 -3.18 15.43 -1.70
N GLN A 188 -3.03 14.15 -1.34
CA GLN A 188 -2.61 13.75 0.00
C GLN A 188 -1.10 13.91 0.18
N VAL A 189 -0.71 14.87 1.04
CA VAL A 189 0.70 15.16 1.38
C VAL A 189 1.47 13.91 1.83
N ARG A 190 0.84 13.07 2.67
CA ARG A 190 1.47 11.83 3.16
C ARG A 190 1.77 10.85 2.03
N SER A 191 0.87 10.74 1.06
CA SER A 191 1.03 9.88 -0.11
C SER A 191 2.18 10.38 -0.98
N MET A 192 2.26 11.69 -1.22
CA MET A 192 3.32 12.29 -2.04
C MET A 192 4.71 12.19 -1.39
N LYS A 193 4.82 12.45 -0.08
CA LYS A 193 6.08 12.26 0.64
C LYS A 193 6.58 10.82 0.55
N ARG A 194 5.68 9.85 0.77
CA ARG A 194 6.02 8.43 0.60
C ARG A 194 6.41 8.09 -0.84
N ALA A 195 5.72 8.65 -1.84
CA ALA A 195 6.07 8.45 -3.24
C ALA A 195 7.50 8.94 -3.53
N ARG A 196 7.86 10.12 -3.01
CA ARG A 196 9.23 10.64 -3.14
C ARG A 196 10.25 9.71 -2.50
N ASP A 197 10.03 9.29 -1.25
CA ASP A 197 10.95 8.38 -0.55
C ASP A 197 11.15 7.07 -1.36
N ILE A 198 10.08 6.53 -1.96
CA ILE A 198 10.16 5.34 -2.82
C ILE A 198 10.92 5.66 -4.12
N ARG A 199 10.65 6.80 -4.75
CA ARG A 199 11.31 7.20 -6.00
C ARG A 199 12.82 7.34 -5.79
N ASP A 200 13.23 8.01 -4.72
CA ASP A 200 14.65 8.21 -4.37
C ASP A 200 15.35 6.86 -4.11
N GLN A 201 14.65 5.90 -3.49
CA GLN A 201 15.15 4.52 -3.35
C GLN A 201 15.27 3.81 -4.70
N LEU A 202 14.28 3.94 -5.57
CA LEU A 202 14.28 3.31 -6.88
C LEU A 202 15.37 3.87 -7.79
N GLU A 203 15.64 5.18 -7.77
CA GLU A 203 16.75 5.79 -8.52
C GLU A 203 18.09 5.13 -8.17
N GLY A 204 18.39 4.97 -6.88
CA GLY A 204 19.63 4.28 -6.45
C GLY A 204 19.69 2.81 -6.86
N LEU A 205 18.55 2.12 -6.97
CA LEU A 205 18.49 0.74 -7.44
C LEU A 205 18.66 0.63 -8.96
N VAL A 206 18.11 1.60 -9.71
CA VAL A 206 18.21 1.70 -11.17
C VAL A 206 19.67 1.89 -11.59
N GLU A 207 20.41 2.76 -10.91
CA GLU A 207 21.86 2.92 -11.11
C GLU A 207 22.61 1.60 -10.87
N ARG A 208 22.27 0.88 -9.80
CA ARG A 208 22.91 -0.41 -9.44
C ARG A 208 22.69 -1.49 -10.51
N VAL A 209 21.57 -1.48 -11.22
CA VAL A 209 21.26 -2.45 -12.29
C VAL A 209 21.61 -1.96 -13.69
N GLU A 210 22.44 -0.90 -13.77
CA GLU A 210 22.96 -0.33 -15.02
C GLU A 210 21.83 0.08 -15.98
N ILE A 211 20.79 0.74 -15.46
CA ILE A 211 19.76 1.39 -16.26
C ILE A 211 20.08 2.88 -16.32
N GLU A 212 20.15 3.43 -17.53
CA GLU A 212 20.33 4.86 -17.74
C GLU A 212 19.06 5.62 -17.34
N ILE A 213 19.21 6.71 -16.58
CA ILE A 213 18.12 7.64 -16.29
C ILE A 213 18.06 8.66 -17.43
N SER A 214 17.01 8.55 -18.25
CA SER A 214 16.77 9.36 -19.44
C SER A 214 15.32 9.81 -19.48
#